data_AF-A0A7J4PAZ3-F1
#
_entry.id   AF-A0A7J4PAZ3-F1
#
_cell.length_a   1.000
_cell.length_b   1.000
_cell.length_c   1.000
_cell.angle_alpha   90.00
_cell.angle_beta   90.00
_cell.angle_gamma   90.00
#
_symmetry.space_group_name_H-M   'P 1'
#
loop_
_entity.id
_entity.type
_entity.pdbx_description
1 polymer ?
#
loop_
_entity_poly.entity_id
_entity_poly.type
_entity_poly.pdbx_seq_one_letter_code
_entity_poly.pdbx_strand_id
1 'polypeptide(L)'
;MAMCSNIDVSRYWCPNRECPDYGEKGRRNIVLKEKYGKEERWLLKCKTCGHCFSETRDTIFFGLMTPREEVLRTLAMIPEKGSIRGTARATGHDKNAICRWLKIAGEHCKEVTDYFLKDL
;
A
#
# COMPACT_ATOMS: atom_id res chain seq x y z
N MET A 1 -17.88 -7.92 -6.89
CA MET A 1 -17.84 -8.93 -5.79
C MET A 1 -16.80 -8.45 -4.79
N ALA A 2 -17.25 -7.95 -3.63
CA ALA A 2 -16.34 -7.54 -2.57
C ALA A 2 -15.62 -8.78 -2.04
N MET A 3 -14.31 -8.91 -2.30
CA MET A 3 -13.49 -9.85 -1.56
C MET A 3 -13.51 -9.37 -0.10
N CYS A 4 -14.18 -10.13 0.78
CA CYS A 4 -13.92 -10.03 2.21
C CYS A 4 -12.44 -10.35 2.43
N SER A 5 -11.63 -9.31 2.58
CA SER A 5 -10.24 -9.43 2.98
C SER A 5 -10.19 -9.92 4.42
N ASN A 6 -10.03 -11.23 4.61
CA ASN A 6 -9.50 -11.78 5.85
C ASN A 6 -8.06 -11.27 5.99
N ILE A 7 -7.93 -10.07 6.53
CA ILE A 7 -6.66 -9.43 6.81
C ILE A 7 -6.00 -10.13 8.01
N ASP A 8 -4.83 -10.70 7.78
CA ASP A 8 -4.02 -11.23 8.87
C ASP A 8 -3.36 -10.06 9.59
N VAL A 9 -3.86 -9.73 10.79
CA VAL A 9 -3.36 -8.63 11.62
C VAL A 9 -1.95 -8.86 12.15
N SER A 10 -1.46 -10.11 12.16
CA SER A 10 -0.14 -10.46 12.73
C SER A 10 1.04 -9.89 11.92
N ARG A 11 0.82 -9.58 10.63
CA ARG A 11 1.82 -8.98 9.74
C ARG A 11 2.11 -7.51 10.04
N TYR A 12 1.23 -6.85 10.80
CA TYR A 12 1.31 -5.42 11.11
C TYR A 12 2.03 -5.16 12.43
N TRP A 13 2.54 -3.95 12.56
CA TRP A 13 3.28 -3.44 13.73
C TRP A 13 2.92 -1.96 13.95
N CYS A 14 3.19 -1.42 15.15
CA CYS A 14 2.80 -0.05 15.49
C CYS A 14 3.73 1.00 14.84
N PRO A 15 3.26 1.88 13.94
CA PRO A 15 4.10 2.87 13.28
C PRO A 15 4.57 4.03 14.16
N ASN A 16 4.01 4.17 15.36
CA ASN A 16 4.34 5.28 16.23
C ASN A 16 5.71 5.06 16.88
N ARG A 17 6.71 5.88 16.52
CA ARG A 17 8.08 5.81 17.06
C ARG A 17 8.17 5.98 18.58
N GLU A 18 7.16 6.59 19.19
CA GLU A 18 7.07 6.78 20.63
C GLU A 18 6.39 5.59 21.35
N CYS A 19 5.87 4.61 20.59
CA CYS A 19 5.23 3.43 21.18
C CYS A 19 6.29 2.44 21.65
N PRO A 20 6.13 1.84 22.85
CA PRO A 20 7.00 0.76 23.33
C PRO A 20 7.05 -0.45 22.38
N ASP A 21 5.97 -0.70 21.63
CA ASP A 21 5.90 -1.79 20.64
C ASP A 21 6.19 -1.32 19.21
N TYR A 22 6.92 -0.21 19.04
CA TYR A 22 7.31 0.28 17.72
C TYR A 22 8.15 -0.76 16.97
N GLY A 23 7.83 -0.99 15.70
CA GLY A 23 8.56 -1.93 14.84
C GLY A 23 8.30 -3.42 15.13
N GLU A 24 7.65 -3.77 16.24
CA GLU A 24 7.51 -5.17 16.66
C GLU A 24 6.23 -5.84 16.12
N LYS A 25 6.40 -7.00 15.47
CA LYS A 25 5.32 -7.85 14.97
C LYS A 25 4.93 -8.90 16.02
N GLY A 26 3.71 -9.45 15.90
CA GLY A 26 3.29 -10.60 16.72
C GLY A 26 2.94 -10.29 18.18
N ARG A 27 3.03 -9.04 18.64
CA ARG A 27 2.67 -8.59 19.99
C ARG A 27 1.16 -8.63 20.31
N ARG A 28 0.31 -8.97 19.32
CA ARG A 28 -1.17 -8.97 19.42
C ARG A 28 -1.76 -7.64 19.93
N ASN A 29 -1.00 -6.55 19.76
CA ASN A 29 -1.36 -5.19 20.12
C ASN A 29 -2.15 -4.49 19.00
N ILE A 30 -2.07 -4.96 17.75
CA ILE A 30 -2.81 -4.42 16.62
C ILE A 30 -4.20 -5.07 16.50
N VAL A 31 -5.24 -4.25 16.32
CA VAL A 31 -6.62 -4.68 16.13
C VAL A 31 -7.29 -3.98 14.94
N LEU A 32 -8.29 -4.63 14.35
CA LEU A 32 -9.18 -4.01 13.37
C LEU A 32 -10.12 -3.03 14.09
N LYS A 33 -10.14 -1.76 13.69
CA LYS A 33 -10.98 -0.73 14.29
C LYS A 33 -12.27 -0.56 13.49
N GLU A 34 -12.15 -0.16 12.24
CA GLU A 34 -13.29 0.12 11.34
C GLU A 34 -12.82 0.07 9.88
N LYS A 35 -13.77 -0.04 8.95
CA LYS A 35 -13.50 0.13 7.52
C LYS A 35 -13.73 1.58 7.12
N TYR A 36 -12.93 2.10 6.18
CA TYR A 36 -13.07 3.48 5.69
C TYR A 36 -12.81 3.61 4.18
N GLY A 37 -13.35 4.68 3.60
CA GLY A 37 -13.25 4.98 2.17
C GLY A 37 -14.12 4.10 1.29
N LYS A 38 -14.16 4.42 -0.01
CA LYS A 38 -14.98 3.69 -1.01
C LYS A 38 -14.54 2.23 -1.19
N GLU A 39 -13.26 1.97 -0.98
CA GLU A 39 -12.65 0.63 -1.09
C GLU A 39 -12.78 -0.19 0.21
N GLU A 40 -13.52 0.29 1.21
CA GLU A 40 -13.74 -0.42 2.49
C GLU A 40 -12.46 -0.92 3.18
N ARG A 41 -11.41 -0.08 3.19
CA ARG A 41 -10.10 -0.45 3.74
C ARG A 41 -10.13 -0.50 5.24
N TRP A 42 -9.42 -1.43 5.86
CA TRP A 42 -9.31 -1.48 7.32
C TRP A 42 -8.43 -0.35 7.87
N LEU A 43 -8.98 0.36 8.86
CA LEU A 43 -8.23 1.17 9.81
C LEU A 43 -7.85 0.25 10.98
N LEU A 44 -6.55 0.15 11.21
CA LEU A 44 -5.94 -0.60 12.31
C LEU A 44 -5.69 0.32 13.49
N LYS A 45 -5.73 -0.23 14.70
CA LYS A 45 -5.41 0.50 15.94
C LYS A 45 -4.40 -0.28 16.76
N CYS A 46 -3.36 0.39 17.24
CA CYS A 46 -2.50 -0.13 18.28
C CYS A 46 -3.18 0.05 19.65
N LYS A 47 -3.37 -1.03 20.40
CA LYS A 47 -3.93 -0.99 21.75
C LYS A 47 -2.98 -0.37 22.77
N THR A 48 -1.66 -0.44 22.52
CA THR A 48 -0.63 0.04 23.46
C THR A 48 -0.57 1.56 23.51
N CYS A 49 -0.54 2.24 22.35
CA CYS A 49 -0.46 3.70 22.29
C CYS A 49 -1.70 4.38 21.70
N GLY A 50 -2.73 3.63 21.31
CA GLY A 50 -3.96 4.15 20.71
C GLY A 50 -3.86 4.63 19.26
N HIS A 51 -2.65 4.66 18.68
CA HIS A 51 -2.41 5.18 17.33
C HIS A 51 -3.16 4.36 16.27
N CYS A 52 -3.80 5.05 15.32
CA CYS A 52 -4.58 4.45 14.25
C CYS A 52 -3.86 4.61 12.91
N PHE A 53 -3.86 3.56 12.08
CA PHE A 53 -3.16 3.56 10.80
C PHE A 53 -3.82 2.64 9.78
N SER A 54 -3.61 2.90 8.48
CA SER A 54 -4.22 2.12 7.40
C SER A 54 -3.60 0.73 7.25
N GLU A 55 -4.40 -0.26 6.86
CA GLU A 55 -3.91 -1.57 6.40
C GLU A 55 -3.02 -1.49 5.15
N THR A 56 -3.15 -0.42 4.35
CA THR A 56 -2.36 -0.19 3.14
C THR A 56 -1.14 0.68 3.40
N ARG A 57 -0.90 1.08 4.67
CA ARG A 57 0.30 1.82 5.07
C ARG A 57 1.55 1.07 4.60
N ASP A 58 2.55 1.82 4.14
CA ASP A 58 3.80 1.29 3.57
C ASP A 58 3.62 0.47 2.28
N THR A 59 2.54 0.69 1.52
CA THR A 59 2.35 0.08 0.21
C THR A 59 2.06 1.15 -0.85
N ILE A 60 2.26 0.79 -2.12
CA ILE A 60 1.91 1.63 -3.27
C ILE A 60 0.42 2.02 -3.31
N PHE A 61 -0.44 1.31 -2.57
CA PHE A 61 -1.88 1.52 -2.56
C PHE A 61 -2.32 2.55 -1.51
N PHE A 62 -1.43 2.98 -0.62
CA PHE A 62 -1.77 3.92 0.44
C PHE A 62 -2.34 5.23 -0.14
N GLY A 63 -3.49 5.67 0.38
CA GLY A 63 -4.14 6.91 -0.04
C GLY A 63 -4.76 6.91 -1.46
N LEU A 64 -4.66 5.81 -2.22
CA LEU A 64 -5.31 5.72 -3.52
C LEU A 64 -6.82 5.49 -3.37
N MET A 65 -7.64 6.19 -4.16
CA MET A 65 -9.06 5.88 -4.29
C MET A 65 -9.36 4.82 -5.35
N THR A 66 -8.40 4.56 -6.24
CA THR A 66 -8.52 3.56 -7.31
C THR A 66 -8.37 2.16 -6.74
N PRO A 67 -9.21 1.20 -7.16
CA PRO A 67 -9.10 -0.20 -6.78
C PRO A 67 -7.71 -0.79 -7.05
N ARG A 68 -7.26 -1.66 -6.14
CA ARG A 68 -5.94 -2.31 -6.19
C ARG A 68 -5.68 -2.97 -7.55
N GLU A 69 -6.65 -3.76 -8.01
CA GLU A 69 -6.55 -4.51 -9.27
C GLU A 69 -6.42 -3.60 -10.50
N GLU A 70 -7.07 -2.45 -10.47
CA GLU A 70 -7.02 -1.49 -11.57
C GLU A 70 -5.67 -0.79 -11.63
N VAL A 71 -5.11 -0.42 -10.48
CA VAL A 71 -3.74 0.12 -10.38
C VAL A 71 -2.73 -0.91 -10.89
N LEU A 72 -2.83 -2.16 -10.45
CA LEU A 72 -1.92 -3.23 -10.86
C LEU A 72 -2.00 -3.52 -12.37
N ARG A 73 -3.21 -3.66 -12.92
CA ARG A 73 -3.41 -3.85 -14.37
C ARG A 73 -2.82 -2.68 -15.17
N THR A 74 -3.05 -1.45 -14.71
CA THR A 74 -2.53 -0.25 -15.39
C THR A 74 -1.00 -0.22 -15.40
N LEU A 75 -0.37 -0.49 -14.26
CA LEU A 75 1.10 -0.50 -14.17
C LEU A 75 1.72 -1.66 -14.96
N ALA A 76 1.11 -2.84 -14.95
CA ALA A 76 1.56 -4.00 -15.73
C ALA A 76 1.51 -3.79 -17.24
N MET A 77 0.67 -2.87 -17.73
CA MET A 77 0.63 -2.52 -19.15
C MET A 77 1.81 -1.67 -19.61
N ILE A 78 2.51 -0.97 -18.70
CA ILE A 78 3.59 -0.05 -19.09
C ILE A 78 4.77 -0.80 -19.72
N PRO A 79 5.31 -1.89 -19.13
CA PRO A 79 6.39 -2.65 -19.75
C PRO A 79 6.01 -3.28 -21.09
N GLU A 80 4.78 -3.77 -21.22
CA GLU A 80 4.30 -4.52 -22.38
C GLU A 80 3.86 -3.63 -23.55
N LYS A 81 3.18 -2.51 -23.27
CA LYS A 81 2.45 -1.70 -24.26
C LYS A 81 2.88 -0.23 -24.31
N GLY A 82 3.90 0.17 -23.56
CA GLY A 82 4.67 1.40 -23.78
C GLY A 82 4.35 2.59 -22.88
N SER A 83 4.48 3.80 -23.46
CA SER A 83 4.55 5.07 -22.73
C SER A 83 3.36 5.34 -21.79
N ILE A 84 3.60 6.13 -20.73
CA ILE A 84 2.58 6.58 -19.77
C ILE A 84 1.32 7.15 -20.46
N ARG A 85 1.50 7.90 -21.55
CA ARG A 85 0.38 8.48 -22.32
C ARG A 85 -0.40 7.45 -23.13
N GLY A 86 0.27 6.39 -23.62
CA GLY A 86 -0.38 5.26 -24.27
C GLY A 86 -1.27 4.51 -23.28
N THR A 87 -0.70 4.19 -22.12
CA THR A 87 -1.40 3.53 -21.01
C THR A 87 -2.59 4.36 -20.52
N ALA A 88 -2.42 5.67 -20.31
CA ALA A 88 -3.49 6.59 -19.93
C ALA A 88 -4.71 6.52 -20.87
N ARG A 89 -4.47 6.52 -22.19
CA ARG A 89 -5.55 6.39 -23.19
C ARG A 89 -6.21 5.02 -23.16
N ALA A 90 -5.43 3.97 -22.96
CA ALA A 90 -5.93 2.59 -22.96
C ALA A 90 -6.74 2.24 -21.70
N THR A 91 -6.40 2.83 -20.55
CA THR A 91 -7.08 2.57 -19.27
C THR A 91 -8.08 3.65 -18.87
N GLY A 92 -8.11 4.79 -19.58
CA GLY A 92 -8.99 5.92 -19.26
C GLY A 92 -8.56 6.71 -18.02
N HIS A 93 -7.32 6.54 -17.55
CA HIS A 93 -6.81 7.25 -16.38
C HIS A 93 -6.07 8.53 -16.76
N ASP A 94 -6.04 9.50 -15.84
CA ASP A 94 -5.18 10.67 -15.98
C ASP A 94 -3.70 10.26 -15.98
N LYS A 95 -2.92 10.81 -16.91
CA LYS A 95 -1.50 10.49 -17.03
C LYS A 95 -0.71 10.80 -15.74
N ASN A 96 -1.10 11.84 -14.99
CA ASN A 96 -0.39 12.24 -13.78
C ASN A 96 -0.71 11.27 -12.63
N ALA A 97 -1.92 10.70 -12.59
CA ALA A 97 -2.25 9.61 -11.67
C ALA A 97 -1.34 8.40 -11.94
N ILE A 98 -1.18 8.00 -13.20
CA ILE A 98 -0.26 6.91 -13.58
C ILE A 98 1.19 7.27 -13.22
N CYS A 99 1.66 8.48 -13.51
CA CYS A 99 3.00 8.93 -13.11
C CYS A 99 3.21 8.81 -11.60
N ARG A 100 2.22 9.22 -10.80
CA ARG A 100 2.28 9.11 -9.33
C ARG A 100 2.38 7.66 -8.89
N TRP A 101 1.55 6.76 -9.44
CA TRP A 101 1.60 5.34 -9.11
C TRP A 101 2.96 4.73 -9.46
N LEU A 102 3.49 5.06 -10.63
CA LEU A 102 4.78 4.59 -11.10
C LEU A 102 5.93 5.10 -10.22
N LYS A 103 5.88 6.36 -9.80
CA LYS A 103 6.86 6.95 -8.88
C LYS A 103 6.89 6.20 -7.54
N ILE A 104 5.72 6.01 -6.91
CA ILE A 104 5.63 5.31 -5.63
C ILE A 104 6.10 3.85 -5.77
N ALA A 105 5.70 3.16 -6.84
CA ALA A 105 6.17 1.82 -7.12
C ALA A 105 7.70 1.76 -7.32
N GLY A 106 8.27 2.71 -8.05
CA GLY A 106 9.71 2.82 -8.26
C GLY A 106 10.48 3.09 -6.97
N GLU A 107 9.96 3.94 -6.09
CA GLU A 107 10.53 4.18 -4.75
C GLU A 107 10.57 2.90 -3.92
N HIS A 108 9.46 2.15 -3.86
CA HIS A 108 9.43 0.85 -3.18
C HIS A 108 10.38 -0.18 -3.81
N CYS A 109 10.48 -0.26 -5.14
CA CYS A 109 11.44 -1.14 -5.82
C CYS A 109 12.88 -0.75 -5.50
N LYS A 110 13.18 0.55 -5.42
CA LYS A 110 14.49 1.05 -5.06
C LYS A 110 14.85 0.68 -3.63
N GLU A 111 13.96 0.84 -2.65
CA GLU A 111 14.21 0.45 -1.26
C GLU A 111 14.59 -1.03 -1.14
N VAL A 112 13.85 -1.91 -1.85
CA VAL A 112 14.13 -3.35 -1.90
C VAL A 112 15.47 -3.61 -2.58
N THR A 113 15.72 -2.97 -3.73
CA THR A 113 16.97 -3.13 -4.49
C THR A 113 18.17 -2.65 -3.68
N ASP A 114 18.09 -1.48 -3.06
CA ASP A 114 19.14 -0.91 -2.21
C ASP A 114 19.38 -1.78 -0.97
N TYR A 115 18.37 -2.47 -0.44
CA TYR A 115 18.55 -3.41 0.67
C TYR A 115 19.35 -4.64 0.22
N PHE A 116 18.98 -5.26 -0.90
CA PHE A 116 19.61 -6.51 -1.36
C PHE A 116 20.95 -6.31 -2.06
N LEU A 117 21.15 -5.21 -2.78
CA LEU A 117 22.39 -4.93 -3.50
C LEU A 117 23.50 -4.35 -2.62
N LYS A 118 23.21 -3.92 -1.38
CA LYS A 118 24.24 -3.46 -0.44
C LYS A 118 25.12 -4.59 0.11
N ASP A 119 24.68 -5.83 -0.01
CA ASP A 119 25.36 -7.03 0.48
C ASP A 119 25.96 -7.89 -0.66
N LEU A 120 26.08 -7.32 -1.86
CA LEU A 120 26.67 -7.91 -3.08
C LEU A 120 27.98 -7.19 -3.44
#